data_AF-A0A4U1VTP2-F1
#
_entry.id   AF-A0A4U1VTP2-F1
#
_cell.length_a   1.000
_cell.length_b   1.000
_cell.length_c   1.000
_cell.angle_alpha   90.00
_cell.angle_beta   90.00
_cell.angle_gamma   90.00
#
_symmetry.space_group_name_H-M   'P 1'
#
loop_
_entity.id
_entity.type
_entity.pdbx_description
1 polymer ?
#
loop_
_entity_poly.entity_id
_entity_poly.type
_entity_poly.pdbx_seq_one_letter_code
_entity_poly.pdbx_strand_id
1 'polypeptide(L)'
;MLGWNLTKQANTEAKLTMEKIIHYDILKVKVRSDKESTRLTSQWDQVLQICRDKPLGEIARARLAFNLVDYITSEDLPFRLFITRAPQAMATIGEETRVYKEHRVINGKQSGMIYAKSEQMLPREIHYTNEFVATRYVAGTKTPLSATSLVDCLKAGDVITPLDGILFLGCKRIASDIARLKKIEPTINIEMKRIEVSDNFTGTTRKMASYE
;
A
#
# COMPACT_ATOMS: atom_id res chain seq x y z
N MET A 1 12.36 37.94 -35.38
CA MET A 1 11.03 37.28 -35.29
C MET A 1 11.22 35.84 -34.76
N LEU A 2 11.79 35.66 -33.56
CA LEU A 2 12.23 34.32 -33.06
C LEU A 2 12.00 34.10 -31.54
N GLY A 3 11.23 34.95 -30.85
CA GLY A 3 11.08 34.88 -29.38
C GLY A 3 9.78 34.26 -28.86
N TRP A 4 8.81 33.94 -29.73
CA TRP A 4 7.46 33.53 -29.29
C TRP A 4 7.18 32.02 -29.34
N ASN A 5 8.05 31.22 -29.97
CA ASN A 5 7.85 29.77 -30.09
C ASN A 5 8.51 28.96 -28.98
N LEU A 6 9.61 29.43 -28.39
CA LEU A 6 10.34 28.69 -27.34
C LEU A 6 9.55 28.59 -26.04
N THR A 7 8.84 29.64 -25.64
CA THR A 7 8.02 29.66 -24.40
C THR A 7 6.77 28.80 -24.51
N LYS A 8 6.17 28.66 -25.70
CA LYS A 8 5.03 27.74 -25.91
C LYS A 8 5.47 26.29 -25.99
N GLN A 9 6.62 26.00 -26.60
CA GLN A 9 7.18 24.64 -26.61
C GLN A 9 7.61 24.21 -25.20
N ALA A 10 8.27 25.09 -24.44
CA ALA A 10 8.63 24.81 -23.05
C ALA A 10 7.40 24.63 -22.15
N ASN A 11 6.31 25.40 -22.35
CA ASN A 11 5.07 25.17 -21.62
C ASN A 11 4.29 23.93 -22.09
N THR A 12 4.48 23.48 -23.33
CA THR A 12 3.83 22.27 -23.86
C THR A 12 4.62 21.02 -23.43
N GLU A 13 5.95 21.09 -23.37
CA GLU A 13 6.83 20.06 -22.80
C GLU A 13 6.70 19.99 -21.27
N ALA A 14 6.58 21.12 -20.56
CA ALA A 14 6.27 21.14 -19.13
C ALA A 14 4.88 20.58 -18.81
N LYS A 15 3.92 20.69 -19.75
CA LYS A 15 2.60 20.06 -19.65
C LYS A 15 2.60 18.58 -20.05
N LEU A 16 3.67 18.10 -20.69
CA LEU A 16 3.84 16.72 -21.19
C LEU A 16 4.74 15.85 -20.30
N THR A 17 5.37 16.38 -19.26
CA THR A 17 6.05 15.59 -18.22
C THR A 17 5.82 16.15 -16.82
N MET A 18 4.58 16.47 -16.45
CA MET A 18 4.25 16.38 -15.03
C MET A 18 4.19 14.89 -14.70
N GLU A 19 5.30 14.33 -14.19
CA GLU A 19 5.20 13.06 -13.46
C GLU A 19 4.02 13.24 -12.48
N LYS A 20 2.96 12.42 -12.61
CA LYS A 20 1.76 12.58 -11.78
C LYS A 20 2.15 12.30 -10.34
N ILE A 21 2.52 13.32 -9.59
CA ILE A 21 2.86 13.20 -8.17
C ILE A 21 1.55 13.08 -7.41
N ILE A 22 1.39 11.98 -6.68
CA ILE A 22 0.28 11.79 -5.75
C ILE A 22 0.81 11.87 -4.32
N HIS A 23 0.15 12.68 -3.49
CA HIS A 23 0.42 12.77 -2.07
C HIS A 23 -0.77 12.28 -1.26
N TYR A 24 -0.50 11.50 -0.21
CA TYR A 24 -1.49 11.05 0.76
C TYR A 24 -1.24 11.70 2.12
N ASP A 25 -2.21 12.49 2.56
CA ASP A 25 -2.28 12.98 3.94
C ASP A 25 -3.14 12.01 4.76
N ILE A 26 -2.49 11.15 5.53
CA ILE A 26 -3.07 10.04 6.27
C ILE A 26 -3.22 10.46 7.73
N LEU A 27 -4.45 10.86 8.08
CA LEU A 27 -4.81 11.38 9.39
C LEU A 27 -5.00 10.27 10.43
N LYS A 28 -5.50 9.10 9.99
CA LYS A 28 -5.79 7.98 10.89
C LYS A 28 -5.50 6.66 10.20
N VAL A 29 -4.77 5.80 10.92
CA VAL A 29 -4.59 4.38 10.61
C VAL A 29 -4.92 3.60 11.87
N LYS A 30 -5.95 2.76 11.81
CA LYS A 30 -6.30 1.85 12.90
C LYS A 30 -6.45 0.47 12.32
N VAL A 31 -5.59 -0.46 12.72
CA VAL A 31 -5.67 -1.87 12.34
C VAL A 31 -5.63 -2.67 13.63
N ARG A 32 -6.57 -3.61 13.79
CA ARG A 32 -6.67 -4.44 14.99
C ARG A 32 -6.97 -5.87 14.63
N SER A 33 -6.40 -6.81 15.37
CA SER A 33 -6.82 -8.21 15.32
C SER A 33 -7.78 -8.57 16.48
N ASP A 34 -8.74 -9.44 16.22
CA ASP A 34 -9.66 -10.04 17.22
C ASP A 34 -8.95 -10.81 18.35
N LYS A 35 -7.78 -11.38 18.06
CA LYS A 35 -6.94 -12.15 18.99
C LYS A 35 -5.64 -11.41 19.32
N GLU A 36 -5.62 -10.09 19.17
CA GLU A 36 -4.45 -9.27 19.49
C GLU A 36 -4.26 -9.20 21.01
N SER A 37 -3.17 -9.80 21.50
CA SER A 37 -2.79 -9.69 22.90
C SER A 37 -2.29 -8.29 23.23
N THR A 38 -2.38 -7.86 24.50
CA THR A 38 -1.79 -6.59 24.96
C THR A 38 -0.32 -6.45 24.57
N ARG A 39 0.40 -7.58 24.59
CA ARG A 39 1.79 -7.67 24.13
C ARG A 39 1.92 -7.36 22.64
N LEU A 40 1.13 -8.00 21.78
CA LEU A 40 1.19 -7.79 20.33
C LEU A 40 0.79 -6.35 19.97
N THR A 41 -0.21 -5.78 20.63
CA THR A 41 -0.57 -4.36 20.48
C THR A 41 0.63 -3.46 20.79
N SER A 42 1.29 -3.68 21.95
CA SER A 42 2.44 -2.88 22.36
C SER A 42 3.63 -3.01 21.41
N GLN A 43 3.86 -4.20 20.85
CA GLN A 43 4.90 -4.44 19.85
C GLN A 43 4.62 -3.65 18.56
N TRP A 44 3.36 -3.65 18.09
CA TRP A 44 2.97 -2.87 16.92
C TRP A 44 3.08 -1.36 17.16
N ASP A 45 2.71 -0.87 18.34
CA ASP A 45 2.89 0.53 18.71
C ASP A 45 4.36 0.93 18.67
N GLN A 46 5.26 0.06 19.15
CA GLN A 46 6.71 0.27 19.06
C GLN A 46 7.21 0.33 17.61
N VAL A 47 6.76 -0.57 16.74
CA VAL A 47 7.12 -0.56 15.31
C VAL A 47 6.68 0.75 14.66
N LEU A 48 5.44 1.18 14.92
CA LEU A 48 4.88 2.42 14.37
C LEU A 48 5.64 3.65 14.87
N GLN A 49 6.01 3.69 16.14
CA GLN A 49 6.80 4.79 16.69
C GLN A 49 8.16 4.90 15.98
N ILE A 50 8.89 3.79 15.83
CA ILE A 50 10.19 3.79 15.15
C ILE A 50 10.04 4.20 13.67
N CYS A 51 8.96 3.80 13.00
CA CYS A 51 8.70 4.21 11.61
C CYS A 51 8.37 5.70 11.48
N ARG A 52 7.84 6.34 12.52
CA ARG A 52 7.63 7.81 12.54
C ARG A 52 8.94 8.54 12.78
N ASP A 53 9.79 8.01 13.65
CA ASP A 53 11.07 8.64 14.00
C ASP A 53 12.12 8.50 12.89
N LYS A 54 11.98 7.49 12.02
CA LYS A 54 12.93 7.19 10.94
C LYS A 54 12.20 6.90 9.63
N PRO A 55 12.53 7.61 8.52
CA PRO A 55 11.92 7.37 7.21
C PRO A 55 12.48 6.08 6.57
N LEU A 56 12.06 4.93 7.10
CA LEU A 56 12.47 3.62 6.64
C LEU A 56 11.76 3.27 5.32
N GLY A 57 12.49 2.69 4.36
CA GLY A 57 11.89 2.13 3.14
C GLY A 57 11.04 0.89 3.40
N GLU A 58 10.29 0.43 2.38
CA GLU A 58 9.32 -0.68 2.48
C GLU A 58 9.90 -1.94 3.13
N ILE A 59 11.04 -2.43 2.63
CA ILE A 59 11.71 -3.64 3.15
C ILE A 59 12.26 -3.44 4.57
N ALA A 60 12.78 -2.24 4.87
CA ALA A 60 13.30 -1.94 6.20
C ALA A 60 12.17 -1.89 7.24
N ARG A 61 11.00 -1.33 6.89
CA ARG A 61 9.79 -1.37 7.73
C ARG A 61 9.28 -2.81 7.94
N ALA A 62 9.25 -3.62 6.88
CA ALA A 62 8.87 -5.03 6.96
C ALA A 62 9.77 -5.81 7.92
N ARG A 63 11.09 -5.59 7.81
CA ARG A 63 12.11 -6.23 8.65
C ARG A 63 12.02 -5.78 10.10
N LEU A 64 11.81 -4.48 10.33
CA LEU A 64 11.59 -3.93 11.66
C LEU A 64 10.40 -4.62 12.33
N ALA A 65 9.26 -4.72 11.63
CA ALA A 65 8.11 -5.43 12.13
C ALA A 65 8.47 -6.89 12.44
N PHE A 66 9.07 -7.61 11.50
CA PHE A 66 9.40 -9.02 11.67
C PHE A 66 10.29 -9.27 12.89
N ASN A 67 11.13 -8.30 13.22
CA ASN A 67 12.02 -8.36 14.36
C ASN A 67 11.37 -7.97 15.71
N LEU A 68 10.26 -7.24 15.72
CA LEU A 68 9.68 -6.73 16.96
C LEU A 68 8.36 -7.39 17.34
N VAL A 69 7.56 -7.84 16.37
CA VAL A 69 6.26 -8.45 16.64
C VAL A 69 6.36 -9.98 16.70
N ASP A 70 5.49 -10.59 17.50
CA ASP A 70 5.45 -12.05 17.64
C ASP A 70 5.12 -12.76 16.31
N TYR A 71 4.21 -12.18 15.53
CA TYR A 71 3.89 -12.64 14.18
C TYR A 71 3.38 -11.50 13.29
N ILE A 72 3.42 -11.76 11.99
CA ILE A 72 2.94 -10.88 10.94
C ILE A 72 2.05 -11.65 9.99
N THR A 73 1.08 -11.00 9.37
CA THR A 73 0.29 -11.63 8.30
C THR A 73 0.43 -10.91 6.97
N SER A 74 0.13 -11.61 5.88
CA SER A 74 -0.01 -10.97 4.55
C SER A 74 -1.19 -9.99 4.46
N GLU A 75 -1.99 -9.92 5.53
CA GLU A 75 -3.20 -9.12 5.63
C GLU A 75 -2.95 -7.85 6.46
N ASP A 76 -2.17 -7.92 7.53
CA ASP A 76 -1.88 -6.75 8.36
C ASP A 76 -0.75 -5.86 7.81
N LEU A 77 0.32 -6.42 7.24
CA LEU A 77 1.46 -5.67 6.70
C LEU A 77 1.06 -4.56 5.72
N PRO A 78 0.20 -4.83 4.71
CA PRO A 78 -0.26 -3.79 3.80
C PRO A 78 -0.97 -2.65 4.52
N PHE A 79 -1.71 -2.96 5.58
CA PHE A 79 -2.55 -2.00 6.30
C PHE A 79 -1.82 -1.26 7.41
N ARG A 80 -0.91 -1.91 8.13
CA ARG A 80 -0.17 -1.33 9.25
C ARG A 80 1.00 -0.46 8.79
N LEU A 81 1.67 -0.86 7.71
CA LEU A 81 2.94 -0.25 7.28
C LEU A 81 2.99 0.14 5.80
N PHE A 82 1.84 0.06 5.10
CA PHE A 82 1.72 0.35 3.68
C PHE A 82 2.69 -0.44 2.79
N ILE A 83 2.91 -1.70 3.16
CA ILE A 83 3.74 -2.66 2.42
C ILE A 83 2.83 -3.42 1.45
N THR A 84 2.65 -2.84 0.27
CA THR A 84 1.68 -3.30 -0.75
C THR A 84 2.04 -4.66 -1.36
N ARG A 85 3.29 -5.11 -1.15
CA ARG A 85 3.84 -6.39 -1.62
C ARG A 85 4.36 -7.24 -0.45
N ALA A 86 3.52 -7.43 0.57
CA ALA A 86 3.88 -8.13 1.80
C ALA A 86 4.52 -9.53 1.58
N PRO A 87 3.99 -10.43 0.74
CA PRO A 87 4.64 -11.72 0.49
C PRO A 87 6.05 -11.59 -0.11
N GLN A 88 6.25 -10.64 -1.03
CA GLN A 88 7.55 -10.40 -1.64
C GLN A 88 8.54 -9.81 -0.62
N ALA A 89 8.10 -8.88 0.21
CA ALA A 89 8.92 -8.33 1.29
C ALA A 89 9.38 -9.43 2.28
N MET A 90 8.47 -10.34 2.63
CA MET A 90 8.81 -11.47 3.50
C MET A 90 9.71 -12.50 2.82
N ALA A 91 9.59 -12.70 1.51
CA ALA A 91 10.52 -13.53 0.75
C ALA A 91 11.95 -12.96 0.81
N THR A 92 12.12 -11.66 0.59
CA THR A 92 13.42 -10.97 0.72
C THR A 92 14.00 -11.11 2.14
N ILE A 93 13.19 -10.97 3.19
CA ILE A 93 13.66 -11.19 4.57
C ILE A 93 14.08 -12.65 4.79
N GLY A 94 13.39 -13.60 4.16
CA GLY A 94 13.69 -15.03 4.23
C GLY A 94 15.03 -15.42 3.59
N GLU A 95 15.62 -14.57 2.75
CA GLU A 95 16.97 -14.76 2.19
C GLU A 95 18.06 -14.50 3.24
N GLU A 96 17.74 -13.78 4.32
CA GLU A 96 18.72 -13.29 5.30
C GLU A 96 18.53 -13.91 6.68
N THR A 97 17.33 -14.38 6.99
CA THR A 97 17.00 -15.01 8.27
C THR A 97 15.95 -16.10 8.08
N ARG A 98 15.90 -17.04 9.03
CA ARG A 98 14.85 -18.06 9.05
C ARG A 98 13.50 -17.41 9.30
N VAL A 99 12.59 -17.52 8.33
CA VAL A 99 11.19 -17.10 8.44
C VAL A 99 10.31 -18.35 8.43
N TYR A 100 9.60 -18.58 9.53
CA TYR A 100 8.51 -19.56 9.53
C TYR A 100 7.31 -18.96 8.82
N LYS A 101 6.75 -19.68 7.85
CA LYS A 101 5.59 -19.24 7.08
C LYS A 101 4.57 -20.36 6.97
N GLU A 102 3.30 -20.04 7.18
CA GLU A 102 2.22 -21.02 7.10
C GLU A 102 0.94 -20.42 6.52
N HIS A 103 0.16 -21.24 5.83
CA HIS A 103 -1.18 -20.85 5.40
C HIS A 103 -2.12 -20.82 6.61
N ARG A 104 -2.91 -19.75 6.71
CA ARG A 104 -3.91 -19.56 7.77
C ARG A 104 -5.19 -18.97 7.22
N VAL A 105 -6.29 -19.26 7.90
CA VAL A 105 -7.56 -18.58 7.68
C VAL A 105 -7.46 -17.20 8.30
N ILE A 106 -7.54 -16.17 7.47
CA ILE A 106 -7.51 -14.77 7.90
C ILE A 106 -8.73 -14.05 7.34
N ASN A 107 -9.53 -13.40 8.18
CA ASN A 107 -10.79 -12.76 7.78
C ASN A 107 -11.72 -13.72 7.03
N GLY A 108 -11.81 -14.98 7.49
CA GLY A 108 -12.59 -16.03 6.84
C GLY A 108 -12.05 -16.50 5.48
N LYS A 109 -10.87 -16.03 5.03
CA LYS A 109 -10.26 -16.39 3.75
C LYS A 109 -9.08 -17.34 3.97
N GLN A 110 -9.07 -18.47 3.28
CA GLN A 110 -8.04 -19.51 3.40
C GLN A 110 -6.70 -19.16 2.69
N SER A 111 -6.57 -17.97 2.10
CA SER A 111 -5.40 -17.56 1.32
C SER A 111 -4.42 -16.64 2.08
N GLY A 112 -4.63 -16.47 3.39
CA GLY A 112 -3.73 -15.70 4.25
C GLY A 112 -2.42 -16.45 4.52
N MET A 113 -1.33 -15.70 4.61
CA MET A 113 -0.04 -16.21 5.11
C MET A 113 0.27 -15.55 6.44
N ILE A 114 0.73 -16.35 7.39
CA ILE A 114 1.35 -15.87 8.63
C ILE A 114 2.85 -16.08 8.56
N TYR A 115 3.61 -15.16 9.14
CA TYR A 115 5.06 -15.16 9.21
C TYR A 115 5.50 -14.92 10.66
N ALA A 116 6.43 -15.72 11.15
CA ALA A 116 6.95 -15.61 12.51
C ALA A 116 8.39 -16.08 12.62
N LYS A 117 9.01 -15.80 13.77
CA LYS A 117 10.37 -16.29 14.10
C LYS A 117 10.37 -17.73 14.60
N SER A 118 9.23 -18.23 15.09
CA SER A 118 9.06 -19.61 15.54
C SER A 118 7.61 -20.07 15.37
N GLU A 119 7.41 -21.38 15.29
CA GLU A 119 6.10 -22.02 15.10
C GLU A 119 5.14 -21.80 16.27
N GLN A 120 5.66 -21.64 17.48
CA GLN A 120 4.86 -21.48 18.71
C GLN A 120 4.09 -20.15 18.77
N MET A 121 4.36 -19.20 17.88
CA MET A 121 3.76 -17.86 17.86
C MET A 121 2.55 -17.75 16.91
N LEU A 122 2.06 -18.87 16.35
CA LEU A 122 1.06 -18.87 15.29
C LEU A 122 -0.38 -19.12 15.80
N PRO A 123 -1.27 -18.12 15.84
CA PRO A 123 -2.71 -18.38 16.02
C PRO A 123 -3.30 -19.20 14.86
N ARG A 124 -4.35 -19.98 15.16
CA ARG A 124 -5.03 -20.84 14.15
C ARG A 124 -5.90 -20.05 13.17
N GLU A 125 -6.53 -18.99 13.64
CA GLU A 125 -7.43 -18.14 12.86
C GLU A 125 -7.33 -16.73 13.43
N ILE A 126 -7.33 -15.73 12.55
CA ILE A 126 -7.25 -14.32 12.93
C ILE A 126 -8.25 -13.52 12.10
N HIS A 127 -8.92 -12.56 12.73
CA HIS A 127 -9.71 -11.54 12.05
C HIS A 127 -9.10 -10.17 12.27
N TYR A 128 -8.89 -9.41 11.19
CA TYR A 128 -8.45 -8.03 11.21
C TYR A 128 -9.60 -7.09 10.83
N THR A 129 -9.72 -6.02 11.62
CA THR A 129 -10.48 -4.83 11.26
C THR A 129 -9.52 -3.70 10.94
N ASN A 130 -9.92 -2.83 10.01
CA ASN A 130 -9.15 -1.64 9.69
C ASN A 130 -10.07 -0.42 9.52
N GLU A 131 -9.52 0.75 9.81
CA GLU A 131 -10.15 2.05 9.61
C GLU A 131 -9.06 3.03 9.18
N PHE A 132 -9.29 3.70 8.06
CA PHE A 132 -8.38 4.69 7.50
C PHE A 132 -9.11 6.02 7.33
N VAL A 133 -8.43 7.12 7.66
CA VAL A 133 -8.86 8.46 7.28
C VAL A 133 -7.68 9.10 6.57
N ALA A 134 -7.85 9.39 5.28
CA ALA A 134 -6.82 9.99 4.46
C ALA A 134 -7.41 10.97 3.45
N THR A 135 -6.59 11.92 3.01
CA THR A 135 -6.88 12.82 1.90
C THR A 135 -5.86 12.60 0.79
N ARG A 136 -6.35 12.50 -0.44
CA ARG A 136 -5.54 12.34 -1.66
C ARG A 136 -5.34 13.67 -2.36
N TYR A 137 -4.11 13.95 -2.76
CA TYR A 137 -3.75 15.12 -3.56
C TYR A 137 -3.07 14.68 -4.85
N VAL A 138 -3.48 15.24 -5.98
CA VAL A 138 -2.83 15.04 -7.28
C VAL A 138 -2.20 16.36 -7.69
N ALA A 139 -0.89 16.36 -7.91
CA ALA A 139 -0.12 17.58 -8.21
C ALA A 139 -0.44 18.74 -7.23
N GLY A 140 -0.57 18.43 -5.94
CA GLY A 140 -0.85 19.40 -4.87
C GLY A 140 -2.32 19.82 -4.71
N THR A 141 -3.21 19.41 -5.61
CA THR A 141 -4.65 19.72 -5.50
C THR A 141 -5.38 18.59 -4.81
N LYS A 142 -6.25 18.89 -3.84
CA LYS A 142 -7.09 17.89 -3.18
C LYS A 142 -8.02 17.25 -4.20
N THR A 143 -7.84 15.97 -4.46
CA THR A 143 -8.54 15.23 -5.52
C THR A 143 -8.96 13.86 -4.99
N PRO A 144 -10.18 13.74 -4.44
CA PRO A 144 -10.72 12.44 -4.04
C PRO A 144 -10.90 11.53 -5.26
N LEU A 145 -11.07 10.24 -5.01
CA LEU A 145 -11.50 9.31 -6.06
C LEU A 145 -12.93 9.66 -6.50
N SER A 146 -13.21 9.43 -7.77
CA SER A 146 -14.49 9.72 -8.40
C SER A 146 -15.60 8.77 -7.95
N ALA A 147 -15.25 7.59 -7.44
CA ALA A 147 -16.18 6.58 -6.94
C ALA A 147 -15.60 5.77 -5.75
N THR A 148 -16.38 4.83 -5.23
CA THR A 148 -15.98 3.91 -4.15
C THR A 148 -15.61 2.51 -4.65
N SER A 149 -15.87 2.21 -5.93
CA SER A 149 -15.53 0.94 -6.56
C SER A 149 -14.32 1.11 -7.49
N LEU A 150 -13.43 0.11 -7.52
CA LEU A 150 -12.25 0.14 -8.38
C LEU A 150 -12.61 0.33 -9.86
N VAL A 151 -13.64 -0.38 -10.33
CA VAL A 151 -14.05 -0.37 -11.74
C VAL A 151 -14.62 1.00 -12.16
N ASP A 152 -15.43 1.63 -11.30
CA ASP A 152 -16.02 2.92 -11.64
C ASP A 152 -15.00 4.05 -11.59
N CYS A 153 -14.03 3.98 -10.66
CA CYS A 153 -12.91 4.92 -10.65
C CYS A 153 -12.10 4.85 -11.95
N LEU A 154 -11.77 3.64 -12.41
CA LEU A 154 -11.04 3.44 -13.67
C LEU A 154 -11.86 3.92 -14.88
N LYS A 155 -13.17 3.63 -14.92
CA LYS A 155 -14.06 4.14 -15.99
C LYS A 155 -14.16 5.67 -16.00
N ALA A 156 -14.05 6.31 -14.84
CA ALA A 156 -14.00 7.76 -14.70
C ALA A 156 -12.62 8.36 -15.06
N GLY A 157 -11.60 7.53 -15.32
CA GLY A 157 -10.24 7.97 -15.64
C GLY A 157 -9.38 8.32 -14.42
N ASP A 158 -9.75 7.85 -13.23
CA ASP A 158 -8.93 8.03 -12.05
C ASP A 158 -7.61 7.26 -12.17
N VAL A 159 -6.52 7.89 -11.75
CA VAL A 159 -5.23 7.21 -11.59
C VAL A 159 -5.19 6.52 -10.23
N ILE A 160 -5.22 5.19 -10.25
CA ILE A 160 -5.30 4.35 -9.05
C ILE A 160 -3.92 3.81 -8.67
N THR A 161 -3.48 4.09 -7.45
CA THR A 161 -2.28 3.48 -6.86
C THR A 161 -2.66 2.33 -5.91
N PRO A 162 -1.70 1.46 -5.54
CA PRO A 162 -1.86 0.54 -4.42
C PRO A 162 -2.31 1.19 -3.11
N LEU A 163 -1.93 2.45 -2.84
CA LEU A 163 -2.40 3.16 -1.65
C LEU A 163 -3.87 3.58 -1.77
N ASP A 164 -4.35 3.95 -2.97
CA ASP A 164 -5.79 4.17 -3.19
C ASP A 164 -6.59 2.90 -2.90
N GLY A 165 -6.05 1.77 -3.35
CA GLY A 165 -6.56 0.44 -3.02
C GLY A 165 -6.75 0.25 -1.52
N ILE A 166 -5.70 0.51 -0.74
CA ILE A 166 -5.71 0.31 0.71
C ILE A 166 -6.60 1.33 1.44
N LEU A 167 -6.45 2.62 1.12
CA LEU A 167 -7.00 3.72 1.90
C LEU A 167 -8.47 4.02 1.58
N PHE A 168 -8.90 3.78 0.34
CA PHE A 168 -10.23 4.21 -0.14
C PHE A 168 -11.09 3.08 -0.69
N LEU A 169 -10.48 2.05 -1.29
CA LEU A 169 -11.22 1.02 -2.04
C LEU A 169 -11.31 -0.34 -1.34
N GLY A 170 -10.60 -0.53 -0.22
CA GLY A 170 -10.52 -1.83 0.46
C GLY A 170 -9.77 -2.93 -0.33
N CYS A 171 -9.01 -2.54 -1.36
CA CYS A 171 -8.23 -3.43 -2.22
C CYS A 171 -6.78 -3.56 -1.72
N LYS A 172 -6.45 -4.72 -1.12
CA LYS A 172 -5.09 -5.02 -0.62
C LYS A 172 -4.06 -5.24 -1.71
N ARG A 173 -4.49 -5.86 -2.81
CA ARG A 173 -3.62 -6.37 -3.88
C ARG A 173 -4.11 -5.85 -5.22
N ILE A 174 -4.03 -4.53 -5.38
CA ILE A 174 -4.55 -3.83 -6.56
C ILE A 174 -4.09 -4.49 -7.87
N ALA A 175 -2.83 -4.92 -7.97
CA ALA A 175 -2.32 -5.60 -9.16
C ALA A 175 -3.08 -6.90 -9.51
N SER A 176 -3.45 -7.68 -8.48
CA SER A 176 -4.24 -8.90 -8.64
C SER A 176 -5.69 -8.58 -9.01
N ASP A 177 -6.26 -7.54 -8.39
CA ASP A 177 -7.62 -7.09 -8.69
C ASP A 177 -7.73 -6.54 -10.12
N ILE A 178 -6.75 -5.77 -10.58
CA ILE A 178 -6.62 -5.29 -11.96
C ILE A 178 -6.44 -6.45 -12.94
N ALA A 179 -5.58 -7.42 -12.65
CA ALA A 179 -5.39 -8.58 -13.50
C ALA A 179 -6.67 -9.41 -13.66
N ARG A 180 -7.48 -9.50 -12.60
CA ARG A 180 -8.81 -10.12 -12.65
C ARG A 180 -9.80 -9.26 -13.44
N LEU A 181 -9.81 -7.95 -13.20
CA LEU A 181 -10.70 -7.00 -13.87
C LEU A 181 -10.49 -7.02 -15.38
N LYS A 182 -9.24 -7.00 -15.87
CA LYS A 182 -8.93 -7.12 -17.31
C LYS A 182 -9.51 -8.37 -17.98
N LYS A 183 -9.74 -9.45 -17.22
CA LYS A 183 -10.36 -10.68 -17.74
C LYS A 183 -11.89 -10.58 -17.79
N ILE A 184 -12.49 -9.87 -16.84
CA ILE A 184 -13.95 -9.76 -16.70
C ILE A 184 -14.51 -8.60 -17.53
N GLU A 185 -13.74 -7.51 -17.66
CA GLU A 185 -14.08 -6.28 -18.37
C GLU A 185 -13.00 -5.97 -19.43
N PRO A 186 -12.89 -6.80 -20.49
CA PRO A 186 -11.80 -6.71 -21.47
C PRO A 186 -11.82 -5.41 -22.31
N THR A 187 -12.92 -4.67 -22.29
CA THR A 187 -13.08 -3.39 -22.98
C THR A 187 -12.41 -2.23 -22.24
N ILE A 188 -12.12 -2.37 -20.93
CA ILE A 188 -11.41 -1.36 -20.16
C ILE A 188 -9.92 -1.50 -20.46
N ASN A 189 -9.37 -0.55 -21.21
CA ASN A 189 -7.93 -0.50 -21.49
C ASN A 189 -7.16 0.08 -20.30
N ILE A 190 -6.78 -0.79 -19.36
CA ILE A 190 -6.02 -0.38 -18.17
C ILE A 190 -4.52 -0.46 -18.46
N GLU A 191 -3.82 0.67 -18.39
CA GLU A 191 -2.36 0.74 -18.47
C GLU A 191 -1.73 0.71 -17.07
N MET A 192 -0.49 0.24 -16.97
CA MET A 192 0.30 0.35 -15.74
C MET A 192 1.50 1.24 -15.98
N LYS A 193 1.64 2.27 -15.14
CA LYS A 193 2.78 3.20 -15.16
C LYS A 193 3.41 3.26 -13.78
N ARG A 194 4.63 3.78 -13.68
CA ARG A 194 5.24 4.10 -12.39
C ARG A 194 5.21 5.61 -12.19
N ILE A 195 4.63 6.04 -11.09
CA ILE A 195 4.54 7.45 -10.72
C ILE A 195 5.17 7.68 -9.36
N GLU A 196 5.55 8.92 -9.08
CA GLU A 196 6.03 9.31 -7.76
C GLU A 196 4.85 9.45 -6.78
N VAL A 197 4.97 8.81 -5.62
CA VAL A 197 3.98 8.83 -4.56
C VAL A 197 4.66 9.18 -3.24
N SER A 198 4.04 10.08 -2.47
CA SER A 198 4.48 10.42 -1.11
C SER A 198 3.35 10.29 -0.11
N ASP A 199 3.70 10.06 1.16
CA ASP A 199 2.73 10.04 2.26
C ASP A 199 3.36 10.55 3.56
N ASN A 200 2.56 11.20 4.40
CA ASN A 200 3.00 11.72 5.70
C ASN A 200 3.11 10.64 6.79
N PHE A 201 2.46 9.49 6.62
CA PHE A 201 2.48 8.41 7.61
C PHE A 201 3.84 7.74 7.72
N THR A 202 4.47 7.48 6.58
CA THR A 202 5.82 6.90 6.50
C THR A 202 6.90 7.95 6.29
N GLY A 203 6.51 9.18 5.90
CA GLY A 203 7.45 10.25 5.58
C GLY A 203 8.32 9.94 4.35
N THR A 204 7.86 9.06 3.45
CA THR A 204 8.65 8.63 2.28
C THR A 204 8.04 9.07 0.97
N THR A 205 8.90 9.40 0.01
CA THR A 205 8.57 9.55 -1.41
C THR A 205 9.16 8.37 -2.19
N ARG A 206 8.36 7.72 -3.04
CA ARG A 206 8.77 6.50 -3.78
C ARG A 206 8.04 6.36 -5.10
N LYS A 207 8.70 5.76 -6.10
CA LYS A 207 8.01 5.33 -7.33
C LYS A 207 7.12 4.13 -7.04
N MET A 208 5.83 4.23 -7.33
CA MET A 208 4.84 3.17 -7.15
C MET A 208 4.14 2.87 -8.47
N ALA A 209 3.60 1.65 -8.62
CA ALA A 209 2.70 1.36 -9.74
C ALA A 209 1.44 2.22 -9.65
N SER A 210 0.90 2.62 -10.79
CA SER A 210 -0.40 3.23 -10.96
C SER A 210 -1.13 2.62 -12.13
N TYR A 211 -2.46 2.65 -12.08
CA TYR A 211 -3.37 2.10 -13.07
C TYR A 211 -4.35 3.18 -13.53
N GLU A 212 -4.52 3.33 -14.83
CA GLU A 212 -5.45 4.27 -15.47
C GLU A 212 -6.01 3.66 -16.76
#